data_AF-A0A2H9MZ45-F1
#
_entry.id   AF-A0A2H9MZ45-F1
#
_cell.length_a   1.000
_cell.length_b   1.000
_cell.length_c   1.000
_cell.angle_alpha   90.00
_cell.angle_beta   90.00
_cell.angle_gamma   90.00
#
_symmetry.space_group_name_H-M   'P 1'
#
loop_
_entity.id
_entity.type
_entity.pdbx_description
1 polymer ?
#
loop_
_entity_poly.entity_id
_entity_poly.type
_entity_poly.pdbx_seq_one_letter_code
_entity_poly.pdbx_strand_id
1 'polypeptide(L)'
;MSPDITILYDTIRWEEKALLEAGRKKNINIQMVDCKNLALDLEKKPEDYGPVIQRCVSYYRNLHSTAALEGMGVNVVNCLNTGIFAGNKLFTHMLLKKYGVPTPYAAVAFSKDAAVEHLETHGYPKVIKPTVGSWGRLISKLNDKDSAEGIIESRESMYPI
;
A
#
# COMPACT_ATOMS: atom_id res chain seq x y z
N MET A 1 -4.83 30.21 -9.80
CA MET A 1 -3.93 30.34 -8.64
C MET A 1 -3.82 28.93 -8.07
N SER A 2 -2.63 28.33 -8.10
CA SER A 2 -2.44 26.95 -7.66
C SER A 2 -2.78 26.82 -6.17
N PRO A 3 -3.36 25.70 -5.72
CA PRO A 3 -3.72 25.53 -4.31
C PRO A 3 -2.45 25.44 -3.44
N ASP A 4 -2.58 25.80 -2.16
CA ASP A 4 -1.47 25.65 -1.20
C ASP A 4 -1.17 24.16 -0.97
N ILE A 5 -2.22 23.33 -0.92
CA ILE A 5 -2.16 21.88 -0.78
C ILE A 5 -3.24 21.24 -1.64
N THR A 6 -2.91 20.14 -2.31
CA THR A 6 -3.89 19.26 -2.96
C THR A 6 -4.07 17.98 -2.13
N ILE A 7 -5.30 17.57 -1.84
CA ILE A 7 -5.59 16.26 -1.22
C ILE A 7 -6.20 15.36 -2.29
N LEU A 8 -5.49 14.29 -2.62
CA LEU A 8 -5.96 13.29 -3.57
C LEU A 8 -6.63 12.13 -2.82
N TYR A 9 -7.91 11.87 -3.10
CA TYR A 9 -8.69 10.85 -2.41
C TYR A 9 -9.54 10.04 -3.39
N ASP A 10 -10.06 8.89 -2.99
CA ASP A 10 -11.06 8.14 -3.76
C ASP A 10 -12.34 7.85 -2.96
N THR A 11 -12.24 7.91 -1.63
CA THR A 11 -13.32 7.78 -0.66
C THR A 11 -13.11 8.82 0.43
N ILE A 12 -14.13 9.60 0.75
CA ILE A 12 -14.08 10.57 1.85
C ILE A 12 -14.41 9.86 3.16
N ARG A 13 -13.41 9.69 4.02
CA ARG A 13 -13.60 9.21 5.40
C ARG A 13 -13.48 10.38 6.36
N TRP A 14 -13.47 10.07 7.65
CA TRP A 14 -13.27 11.06 8.70
C TRP A 14 -11.91 11.77 8.55
N GLU A 15 -10.86 11.04 8.17
CA GLU A 15 -9.50 11.57 8.04
C GLU A 15 -9.39 12.65 6.97
N GLU A 16 -10.03 12.47 5.81
CA GLU A 16 -10.03 13.47 4.75
C GLU A 16 -10.79 14.75 5.18
N LYS A 17 -11.90 14.58 5.91
CA LYS A 17 -12.64 15.72 6.51
C LYS A 17 -11.80 16.45 7.57
N ALA A 18 -11.07 15.70 8.39
CA ALA A 18 -10.21 16.26 9.43
C ALA A 18 -9.04 17.05 8.83
N LEU A 19 -8.46 16.59 7.72
CA LEU A 19 -7.43 17.33 6.98
C LEU A 19 -7.97 18.64 6.40
N LEU A 20 -9.16 18.60 5.79
CA LEU A 20 -9.82 19.80 5.25
C LEU A 20 -10.08 20.83 6.37
N GLU A 21 -10.58 20.38 7.52
CA GLU A 21 -10.84 21.23 8.68
C GLU A 21 -9.54 21.80 9.28
N ALA A 22 -8.47 21.00 9.33
CA ALA A 22 -7.16 21.48 9.77
C ALA A 22 -6.60 22.55 8.84
N GLY A 23 -6.79 22.41 7.52
CA GLY A 23 -6.43 23.43 6.53
C GLY A 23 -7.19 24.73 6.73
N ARG A 24 -8.52 24.66 6.92
CA ARG A 24 -9.37 25.82 7.22
C ARG A 24 -8.90 26.59 8.45
N LYS A 25 -8.63 25.89 9.56
CA LYS A 25 -8.12 26.50 10.80
C LYS A 25 -6.76 27.19 10.64
N LYS A 26 -5.97 26.76 9.64
CA LYS A 26 -4.65 27.32 9.33
C LYS A 26 -4.69 28.32 8.17
N ASN A 27 -5.88 28.64 7.63
CA ASN A 27 -6.04 29.47 6.45
C ASN A 27 -5.23 28.97 5.23
N ILE A 28 -5.16 27.65 5.06
CA ILE A 28 -4.51 26.98 3.93
C ILE A 28 -5.58 26.68 2.87
N ASN A 29 -5.34 27.11 1.63
CA ASN A 29 -6.18 26.80 0.49
C ASN A 29 -5.99 25.33 0.05
N ILE A 30 -6.90 24.46 0.52
CA ILE A 30 -6.89 23.03 0.17
C ILE A 30 -7.80 22.76 -1.02
N GLN A 31 -7.24 22.17 -2.08
CA GLN A 31 -8.01 21.58 -3.17
C GLN A 31 -8.21 20.08 -2.95
N MET A 32 -9.47 19.65 -2.93
CA MET A 32 -9.84 18.23 -2.86
C MET A 32 -9.97 17.69 -4.29
N VAL A 33 -9.22 16.63 -4.63
CA VAL A 33 -9.26 15.98 -5.96
C VAL A 33 -9.70 14.53 -5.80
N ASP A 34 -10.80 14.14 -6.47
CA ASP A 34 -11.25 12.75 -6.52
C ASP A 34 -10.48 11.98 -7.61
N CYS A 35 -9.62 11.06 -7.18
CA CYS A 35 -8.81 10.20 -8.02
C CYS A 35 -9.64 9.28 -8.93
N LYS A 36 -10.93 9.05 -8.66
CA LYS A 36 -11.80 8.29 -9.57
C LYS A 36 -12.14 9.05 -10.85
N ASN A 37 -12.07 10.38 -10.79
CA ASN A 37 -12.35 11.28 -11.92
C ASN A 37 -11.07 11.92 -12.46
N LEU A 38 -9.90 11.50 -11.96
CA LEU A 38 -8.62 12.06 -12.34
C LEU A 38 -8.14 11.41 -13.64
N ALA A 39 -7.92 12.24 -14.66
CA ALA A 39 -7.18 11.88 -15.86
C ALA A 39 -5.95 12.81 -15.95
N LEU A 40 -4.77 12.22 -16.13
CA LEU A 40 -3.52 12.95 -16.25
C LEU A 40 -2.97 12.79 -17.67
N ASP A 41 -2.66 13.91 -18.31
CA ASP A 41 -1.89 13.95 -19.54
C ASP A 41 -0.41 14.00 -19.16
N LEU A 42 0.29 12.87 -19.33
CA LEU A 42 1.68 12.70 -18.88
C LEU A 42 2.68 13.56 -19.65
N GLU A 43 2.28 14.11 -20.80
CA GLU A 43 3.12 14.98 -21.63
C GLU A 43 3.02 16.47 -21.24
N LYS A 44 2.11 16.82 -20.31
CA LYS A 44 1.89 18.20 -19.87
C LYS A 44 2.42 18.44 -18.47
N LYS A 45 2.76 19.70 -18.19
CA LYS A 45 3.07 20.11 -16.82
C LYS A 45 1.78 20.12 -15.98
N PRO A 46 1.83 19.65 -14.73
CA PRO A 46 0.69 19.69 -13.82
C PRO A 46 0.58 21.10 -13.21
N GLU A 47 0.00 22.05 -13.95
CA GLU A 47 0.02 23.48 -13.57
C GLU A 47 -0.95 23.83 -12.41
N ASP A 48 -1.80 22.90 -11.99
CA ASP A 48 -2.86 23.12 -11.00
C ASP A 48 -2.71 22.30 -9.71
N TYR A 49 -1.47 21.95 -9.33
CA TYR A 49 -1.20 21.18 -8.12
C TYR A 49 -0.27 21.94 -7.16
N GLY A 50 -0.69 22.05 -5.90
CA GLY A 50 0.24 22.26 -4.79
C GLY A 50 0.90 20.94 -4.40
N PRO A 51 1.71 20.90 -3.33
CA PRO A 51 2.10 19.65 -2.69
C PRO A 51 0.89 18.76 -2.42
N VAL A 52 0.98 17.50 -2.82
CA VAL A 52 -0.14 16.56 -2.78
C VAL A 52 -0.06 15.72 -1.51
N ILE A 53 -1.14 15.66 -0.74
CA ILE A 53 -1.34 14.65 0.30
C ILE A 53 -2.14 13.49 -0.30
N GLN A 54 -1.48 12.35 -0.47
CA GLN A 54 -2.06 11.13 -1.03
C GLN A 54 -2.91 10.40 0.02
N ARG A 55 -4.21 10.31 -0.23
CA ARG A 55 -5.23 9.76 0.69
C ARG A 55 -6.11 8.67 0.08
N CYS A 56 -5.83 8.21 -1.13
CA CYS A 56 -6.57 7.11 -1.73
C CYS A 56 -6.55 5.85 -0.85
N VAL A 57 -7.73 5.25 -0.67
CA VAL A 57 -7.94 3.98 0.03
C VAL A 57 -7.48 2.81 -0.84
N SER A 58 -7.74 2.88 -2.15
CA SER A 58 -7.24 1.89 -3.10
C SER A 58 -5.72 1.97 -3.23
N TYR A 59 -5.04 0.86 -2.97
CA TYR A 59 -3.59 0.76 -3.15
C TYR A 59 -3.17 1.00 -4.60
N TYR A 60 -3.95 0.49 -5.56
CA TYR A 60 -3.72 0.71 -6.99
C TYR A 60 -3.77 2.21 -7.33
N ARG A 61 -4.86 2.90 -6.97
CA ARG A 61 -4.98 4.34 -7.26
C ARG A 61 -3.90 5.14 -6.55
N ASN A 62 -3.63 4.81 -5.28
CA ASN A 62 -2.58 5.46 -4.48
C ASN A 62 -1.22 5.40 -5.20
N LEU A 63 -0.73 4.21 -5.54
CA LEU A 63 0.56 4.04 -6.19
C LEU A 63 0.64 4.74 -7.55
N HIS A 64 -0.33 4.48 -8.43
CA HIS A 64 -0.22 4.89 -9.83
C HIS A 64 -0.45 6.39 -10.01
N SER A 65 -1.38 6.99 -9.25
CA SER A 65 -1.53 8.45 -9.26
C SER A 65 -0.32 9.15 -8.66
N THR A 66 0.30 8.57 -7.62
CA THR A 66 1.54 9.09 -7.04
C THR A 66 2.68 9.00 -8.06
N ALA A 67 2.85 7.87 -8.74
CA ALA A 67 3.87 7.70 -9.78
C ALA A 67 3.71 8.72 -10.91
N ALA A 68 2.48 8.95 -11.38
CA ALA A 68 2.22 9.94 -12.42
C ALA A 68 2.54 11.35 -11.95
N LEU A 69 1.98 11.79 -10.82
CA LEU A 69 2.17 13.15 -10.30
C LEU A 69 3.63 13.43 -9.91
N GLU A 70 4.27 12.50 -9.19
CA GLU A 70 5.69 12.62 -8.81
C GLU A 70 6.61 12.60 -10.04
N GLY A 71 6.33 11.75 -11.03
CA GLY A 71 7.06 11.71 -12.30
C GLY A 71 6.94 13.01 -13.11
N MET A 72 5.82 13.72 -12.96
CA MET A 72 5.59 15.05 -13.54
C MET A 72 6.18 16.19 -12.69
N GLY A 73 6.89 15.87 -11.60
CA GLY A 73 7.59 16.84 -10.74
C GLY A 73 6.76 17.40 -9.58
N VAL A 74 5.56 16.86 -9.33
CA VAL A 74 4.75 17.25 -8.17
C VAL A 74 5.30 16.61 -6.90
N ASN A 75 5.43 17.39 -5.82
CA ASN A 75 5.79 16.84 -4.53
C ASN A 75 4.58 16.08 -3.93
N VAL A 76 4.70 14.78 -3.73
CA VAL A 76 3.62 13.93 -3.19
C VAL A 76 4.02 13.35 -1.83
N VAL A 77 3.12 13.45 -0.85
CA VAL A 77 3.24 12.90 0.49
C VAL A 77 2.18 11.82 0.70
N ASN A 78 2.53 10.55 0.86
CA ASN A 78 3.88 9.99 0.75
C ASN A 78 4.30 9.83 -0.71
N CYS A 79 5.61 9.87 -0.96
CA CYS A 79 6.16 9.62 -2.29
C CYS A 79 6.01 8.15 -2.71
N LEU A 80 6.22 7.88 -4.00
CA LEU A 80 6.08 6.59 -4.63
C LEU A 80 6.92 5.53 -3.93
N ASN A 81 8.18 5.84 -3.61
CA ASN A 81 9.07 4.91 -2.92
C ASN A 81 8.48 4.48 -1.57
N THR A 82 8.00 5.43 -0.77
CA THR A 82 7.34 5.10 0.50
C THR A 82 6.08 4.26 0.27
N GLY A 83 5.28 4.57 -0.75
CA GLY A 83 4.12 3.78 -1.14
C GLY A 83 4.47 2.33 -1.48
N ILE A 84 5.50 2.12 -2.30
CA ILE A 84 5.99 0.78 -2.73
C ILE A 84 6.48 -0.03 -1.53
N PHE A 85 7.36 0.56 -0.71
CA PHE A 85 7.94 -0.15 0.42
C PHE A 85 6.89 -0.44 1.49
N ALA A 86 6.13 0.56 1.93
CA ALA A 86 5.15 0.40 3.00
C ALA A 86 3.93 -0.44 2.58
N GLY A 87 3.59 -0.45 1.29
CA GLY A 87 2.48 -1.22 0.74
C GLY A 87 2.77 -2.72 0.56
N ASN A 88 4.05 -3.11 0.58
CA ASN A 88 4.47 -4.49 0.40
C ASN A 88 5.28 -5.00 1.61
N LYS A 89 4.74 -6.02 2.28
CA LYS A 89 5.33 -6.58 3.51
C LYS A 89 6.69 -7.22 3.29
N LEU A 90 6.95 -7.79 2.12
CA LEU A 90 8.26 -8.38 1.79
C LEU A 90 9.29 -7.28 1.57
N PHE A 91 8.94 -6.24 0.79
CA PHE A 91 9.84 -5.11 0.55
C PHE A 91 10.16 -4.36 1.84
N THR A 92 9.15 -4.09 2.69
CA THR A 92 9.37 -3.56 4.03
C THR A 92 10.28 -4.47 4.86
N HIS A 93 10.02 -5.78 4.91
CA HIS A 93 10.81 -6.71 5.72
C HIS A 93 12.29 -6.68 5.33
N MET A 94 12.59 -6.74 4.03
CA MET A 94 13.98 -6.69 3.54
C MET A 94 14.64 -5.34 3.78
N LEU A 95 13.90 -4.24 3.66
CA LEU A 95 14.41 -2.90 3.98
C LEU A 95 14.77 -2.78 5.47
N LEU A 96 13.90 -3.27 6.36
CA LEU A 96 14.14 -3.28 7.80
C LEU A 96 15.38 -4.12 8.16
N LYS A 97 15.51 -5.35 7.60
CA LYS A 97 16.69 -6.19 7.82
C LYS A 97 17.97 -5.51 7.31
N LYS A 98 17.94 -4.86 6.14
CA LYS A 98 19.09 -4.13 5.59
C LYS A 98 19.63 -3.07 6.55
N TYR A 99 18.75 -2.41 7.31
CA TYR A 99 19.13 -1.38 8.28
C TYR A 99 19.23 -1.88 9.72
N GLY A 100 19.24 -3.21 9.94
CA GLY A 100 19.39 -3.79 11.28
C GLY A 100 18.20 -3.60 12.21
N VAL A 101 17.03 -3.23 11.69
CA VAL A 101 15.81 -3.14 12.50
C VAL A 101 15.28 -4.56 12.79
N PRO A 102 15.06 -4.94 14.06
CA PRO A 102 14.54 -6.26 14.40
C PRO A 102 13.18 -6.53 13.75
N THR A 103 13.04 -7.70 13.13
CA THR A 103 11.80 -8.18 12.53
C THR A 103 11.45 -9.57 13.06
N PRO A 104 10.16 -9.95 13.12
CA PRO A 104 9.78 -11.34 13.36
C PRO A 104 10.39 -12.24 12.29
N TYR A 105 10.72 -13.49 12.64
CA TYR A 105 11.12 -14.48 11.65
C TYR A 105 10.09 -14.55 10.52
N ALA A 106 10.57 -14.54 9.29
CA ALA A 106 9.75 -14.68 8.09
C ALA A 106 10.51 -15.48 7.04
N ALA A 107 9.77 -16.32 6.32
CA ALA A 107 10.20 -16.99 5.12
C ALA A 107 9.24 -16.65 3.97
N VAL A 108 9.73 -16.79 2.74
CA VAL A 108 8.92 -16.62 1.52
C VAL A 108 9.10 -17.88 0.70
N ALA A 109 7.98 -18.40 0.21
CA ALA A 109 7.93 -19.48 -0.76
C ALA A 109 7.23 -18.99 -2.03
N PHE A 110 7.69 -19.49 -3.18
CA PHE A 110 7.21 -19.10 -4.51
C PHE A 110 6.40 -20.21 -5.21
N SER A 111 6.14 -21.30 -4.49
CA SER A 111 5.25 -22.39 -4.91
C SER A 111 4.62 -23.01 -3.67
N LYS A 112 3.49 -23.71 -3.85
CA LYS A 112 2.87 -24.52 -2.78
C LYS A 112 3.85 -25.53 -2.20
N ASP A 113 4.55 -26.29 -3.04
CA ASP A 113 5.47 -27.34 -2.57
C ASP A 113 6.58 -26.78 -1.67
N ALA A 114 7.20 -25.67 -2.09
CA ALA A 114 8.22 -25.00 -1.27
C ALA A 114 7.64 -24.43 0.04
N ALA A 115 6.39 -23.97 0.03
CA ALA A 115 5.71 -23.48 1.23
C ALA A 115 5.45 -24.63 2.22
N VAL A 116 4.92 -25.76 1.73
CA VAL A 116 4.61 -26.94 2.56
C VAL A 116 5.89 -27.56 3.12
N GLU A 117 6.92 -27.77 2.28
CA GLU A 117 8.23 -28.30 2.72
C GLU A 117 8.85 -27.43 3.82
N HIS A 118 8.79 -26.11 3.64
CA HIS A 118 9.31 -25.18 4.64
C HIS A 118 8.55 -25.28 5.97
N LEU A 119 7.22 -25.37 5.93
CA LEU A 119 6.38 -25.49 7.12
C LEU A 119 6.62 -26.79 7.87
N GLU A 120 6.69 -27.93 7.17
CA GLU A 120 6.97 -29.25 7.76
C GLU A 120 8.35 -29.25 8.45
N THR A 121 9.35 -28.61 7.84
CA THR A 121 10.71 -28.55 8.39
C THR A 121 10.83 -27.62 9.60
N HIS A 122 10.07 -26.51 9.63
CA HIS A 122 10.20 -25.46 10.64
C HIS A 122 9.07 -25.44 11.68
N GLY A 123 8.18 -26.42 11.61
CA GLY A 123 7.10 -26.71 12.56
C GLY A 123 5.93 -25.72 12.51
N TYR A 124 4.91 -26.04 13.30
CA TYR A 124 3.69 -25.26 13.51
C TYR A 124 3.60 -24.78 14.98
N PRO A 125 2.81 -23.74 15.31
CA PRO A 125 2.00 -22.92 14.40
C PRO A 125 2.79 -21.84 13.67
N LYS A 126 2.29 -21.40 12.52
CA LYS A 126 2.83 -20.28 11.73
C LYS A 126 1.71 -19.32 11.29
N VAL A 127 2.09 -18.14 10.81
CA VAL A 127 1.17 -17.18 10.21
C VAL A 127 1.51 -17.01 8.74
N ILE A 128 0.52 -17.21 7.87
CA ILE A 128 0.64 -16.95 6.44
C ILE A 128 -0.10 -15.67 6.09
N LYS A 129 0.50 -14.83 5.24
CA LYS A 129 -0.03 -13.51 4.84
C LYS A 129 0.40 -13.17 3.42
N PRO A 130 -0.41 -12.47 2.62
CA PRO A 130 0.02 -11.97 1.33
C PRO A 130 1.01 -10.81 1.48
N THR A 131 1.85 -10.61 0.47
CA THR A 131 2.82 -9.50 0.40
C THR A 131 2.09 -8.15 0.40
N VAL A 132 1.06 -8.02 -0.42
CA VAL A 132 0.17 -6.86 -0.50
C VAL A 132 -1.17 -7.18 0.17
N GLY A 133 -1.72 -6.22 0.90
CA GLY A 133 -3.04 -6.37 1.55
C GLY A 133 -3.14 -5.60 2.86
N SER A 134 -4.36 -5.18 3.18
CA SER A 134 -4.71 -4.36 4.35
C SER A 134 -5.92 -4.96 5.09
N TRP A 135 -6.25 -4.43 6.27
CA TRP A 135 -7.35 -4.87 7.13
C TRP A 135 -7.34 -6.36 7.49
N GLY A 136 -6.16 -6.96 7.62
CA GLY A 136 -6.01 -8.37 8.02
C GLY A 136 -6.52 -9.39 7.00
N ARG A 137 -6.92 -8.95 5.80
CA ARG A 137 -7.43 -9.84 4.75
C ARG A 137 -6.36 -10.88 4.38
N LEU A 138 -6.78 -12.14 4.29
CA LEU A 138 -5.93 -13.28 3.94
C LEU A 138 -4.75 -13.48 4.92
N ILE A 139 -4.86 -13.00 6.17
CA ILE A 139 -3.96 -13.39 7.24
C ILE A 139 -4.57 -14.59 7.96
N SER A 140 -3.83 -15.69 8.04
CA SER A 140 -4.31 -16.94 8.64
C SER A 140 -3.25 -17.54 9.55
N LYS A 141 -3.69 -18.12 10.67
CA LYS A 141 -2.85 -18.99 11.50
C LYS A 141 -2.93 -20.41 10.93
N LEU A 142 -1.78 -21.01 10.67
CA LEU A 142 -1.62 -22.40 10.26
C LEU A 142 -1.27 -23.20 11.51
N ASN A 143 -2.14 -24.12 11.93
CA ASN A 143 -1.93 -24.90 13.15
C ASN A 143 -1.25 -26.25 12.86
N ASP A 144 -1.36 -26.73 11.63
CA ASP A 144 -0.94 -28.06 11.19
C ASP A 144 -0.86 -28.09 9.65
N LYS A 145 -0.47 -29.25 9.11
CA LYS A 145 -0.35 -29.49 7.67
C LYS A 145 -1.67 -29.35 6.92
N ASP A 146 -2.75 -29.91 7.46
CA ASP A 146 -4.08 -29.90 6.84
C ASP A 146 -4.58 -28.45 6.64
N SER A 147 -4.49 -27.62 7.69
CA SER A 147 -4.82 -26.20 7.59
C SER A 147 -3.90 -25.44 6.63
N ALA A 148 -2.61 -25.79 6.56
CA ALA A 148 -1.67 -25.18 5.62
C ALA A 148 -2.02 -25.48 4.16
N GLU A 149 -2.22 -26.76 3.82
CA GLU A 149 -2.52 -27.19 2.45
C GLU A 149 -3.83 -26.56 1.97
N GLY A 150 -4.91 -26.64 2.75
CA GLY A 150 -6.19 -26.06 2.37
C GLY A 150 -6.15 -24.53 2.18
N ILE A 151 -5.42 -23.81 3.04
CA ILE A 151 -5.28 -22.35 2.91
C ILE A 151 -4.41 -21.97 1.71
N ILE A 152 -3.33 -22.72 1.43
CA ILE A 152 -2.44 -22.45 0.29
C ILE A 152 -3.16 -22.75 -1.03
N GLU A 153 -3.86 -23.89 -1.14
CA GLU A 153 -4.65 -24.24 -2.32
C GLU A 153 -5.74 -23.21 -2.62
N SER A 154 -6.46 -22.77 -1.58
CA SER A 154 -7.45 -21.71 -1.73
C SER A 154 -6.84 -20.44 -2.30
N ARG A 155 -5.59 -20.10 -1.95
CA ARG A 155 -4.90 -18.91 -2.47
C ARG A 155 -4.40 -19.08 -3.90
N GLU A 156 -3.93 -20.27 -4.28
CA GLU A 156 -3.51 -20.55 -5.67
C GLU A 156 -4.68 -20.45 -6.66
N SER A 157 -5.90 -20.77 -6.20
CA SER A 157 -7.11 -20.58 -7.00
C SER A 157 -7.57 -19.12 -7.15
N MET A 158 -7.00 -18.20 -6.36
CA MET A 158 -7.29 -16.77 -6.50
C MET A 158 -6.49 -16.21 -7.68
N TYR A 159 -7.09 -15.29 -8.44
CA TYR A 159 -6.34 -14.54 -9.44
C TYR A 159 -5.09 -13.91 -8.79
N PRO A 160 -3.93 -13.91 -9.48
CA PRO A 160 -2.71 -13.33 -8.93
C PRO A 160 -2.98 -11.88 -8.49
N ILE A 161 -2.67 -11.60 -7.23
CA ILE A 161 -2.87 -10.31 -6.54
C ILE A 161 -1.68 -9.40 -6.78
#